data_AF-A0A671DY63-F1
#
_entry.id   AF-A0A671DY63-F1
#
_cell.length_a   1.000
_cell.length_b   1.000
_cell.length_c   1.000
_cell.angle_alpha   90.00
_cell.angle_beta   90.00
_cell.angle_gamma   90.00
#
_symmetry.space_group_name_H-M   'P 1'
#
loop_
_entity.id
_entity.type
_entity.pdbx_description
1 polymer ?
#
loop_
_entity_poly.entity_id
_entity_poly.type
_entity_poly.pdbx_seq_one_letter_code
_entity_poly.pdbx_strand_id
1 'polypeptide(L)'
;LGISSEMLARFGRRCGQARESTEIKNSEDQVLYPPLLPSKEDLRQVTIIPHDEWKRIRDSLDGLTRKAACLRAEREAKKEMHFRSHEMAKHWTNTYAGMKEQKLKAKKKHDEEIEAERQILDLEDEIYKQGERKKAIEYAKQFQFYQTERVKNFHSGLLLSRVMKERDAQIESKKNQIKSDKKWEEQLKLNIEKAFKEEEGKVEKRRRDRVALANDHLKQIKEHEEEEERRRKLEEKDAEEIKRQNSLYEIEMRKKLEKKKEEINESRRLFFEHMNDKNIIKAVEQQQQEEENEKIRKFIKGKKRLTQRMKEKEAEARRIMEEHRERINNFLSELMKEKLDNEDLIIARDIAEAEAEQEKREKEKYEKNKAELKAIAEYRGIVMKNKEEEERQRKIEAKEQLLAVLKADQFFWEHEKEKKRKADKEHREVQDAHIQQMAKNKFNAKQAKQAELEYWRLTEALMAEKEKEFQDYAREVTELESDSTSKYIYPLVKAAQEGPGSGPGPVCMDRGGLRPSYQANDAIGVQLPFCNSQGSNYNFQKSKGRLGFMW
;
A
#
# COMPACT_ATOMS: atom_id res chain seq x y z
N LEU A 1 33.98 -27.05 -12.64
CA LEU A 1 33.88 -25.85 -13.52
C LEU A 1 34.31 -24.67 -12.64
N GLY A 2 35.58 -24.27 -12.67
CA GLY A 2 36.07 -23.16 -13.52
C GLY A 2 35.81 -21.83 -12.80
N ILE A 3 36.75 -20.90 -12.61
CA ILE A 3 37.89 -20.50 -13.44
C ILE A 3 39.06 -19.99 -12.56
N SER A 4 40.28 -20.15 -13.06
CA SER A 4 41.51 -19.51 -12.58
C SER A 4 41.95 -18.36 -13.50
N SER A 5 42.46 -17.26 -12.94
CA SER A 5 43.48 -16.37 -13.57
C SER A 5 44.17 -15.61 -12.42
N GLU A 6 45.46 -15.85 -12.14
CA GLU A 6 46.66 -15.45 -12.89
C GLU A 6 47.20 -14.07 -12.47
N MET A 7 48.33 -14.09 -11.74
CA MET A 7 49.26 -12.97 -11.62
C MET A 7 50.56 -13.32 -12.37
N LEU A 8 50.76 -12.74 -13.54
CA LEU A 8 52.03 -12.59 -14.28
C LEU A 8 51.83 -11.38 -15.21
N ALA A 9 52.78 -10.49 -15.54
CA ALA A 9 54.25 -10.50 -15.44
C ALA A 9 54.73 -9.00 -15.33
N ARG A 10 56.01 -8.57 -15.37
CA ARG A 10 57.16 -8.95 -16.22
C ARG A 10 58.53 -8.62 -15.58
N PHE A 11 59.57 -9.24 -16.15
CA PHE A 11 60.99 -9.21 -15.79
C PHE A 11 61.68 -7.83 -15.74
N GLY A 12 62.70 -7.72 -14.88
CA GLY A 12 63.82 -6.77 -15.00
C GLY A 12 65.06 -7.28 -14.26
N ARG A 13 66.20 -7.43 -14.97
CA ARG A 13 67.47 -7.93 -14.39
C ARG A 13 68.41 -6.77 -14.03
N ARG A 14 69.10 -6.83 -12.88
CA ARG A 14 70.55 -6.53 -12.67
C ARG A 14 70.96 -6.75 -11.21
N CYS A 15 72.24 -7.04 -10.98
CA CYS A 15 72.82 -7.41 -9.67
C CYS A 15 73.91 -6.42 -9.21
N GLY A 16 74.21 -6.44 -7.91
CA GLY A 16 75.41 -5.83 -7.30
C GLY A 16 75.22 -4.38 -6.84
N GLN A 17 75.84 -3.92 -5.74
CA GLN A 17 76.68 -4.62 -4.76
C GLN A 17 76.72 -3.75 -3.47
N ALA A 18 76.72 -4.35 -2.27
CA ALA A 18 76.83 -3.62 -1.01
C ALA A 18 78.30 -3.51 -0.56
N ARG A 19 78.66 -2.41 0.12
CA ARG A 19 79.97 -2.22 0.77
C ARG A 19 79.79 -2.20 2.29
N GLU A 20 80.62 -2.96 2.97
CA GLU A 20 80.72 -3.02 4.43
C GLU A 20 81.64 -1.90 4.98
N SER A 21 81.43 -1.52 6.24
CA SER A 21 82.50 -0.99 7.09
C SER A 21 82.17 -1.14 8.58
N THR A 22 82.57 -2.29 9.15
CA THR A 22 83.15 -2.46 10.50
C THR A 22 82.63 -1.57 11.65
N GLU A 23 81.82 -2.17 12.53
CA GLU A 23 81.76 -1.77 13.95
C GLU A 23 82.93 -2.42 14.72
N ILE A 24 83.71 -1.62 15.45
CA ILE A 24 84.67 -2.13 16.43
C ILE A 24 83.92 -2.34 17.76
N LYS A 25 83.79 -3.59 18.18
CA LYS A 25 83.25 -3.93 19.52
C LYS A 25 84.40 -4.20 20.48
N ASN A 26 84.30 -3.62 21.67
CA ASN A 26 85.12 -4.00 22.81
C ASN A 26 84.75 -5.44 23.22
N SER A 27 85.73 -6.26 23.56
CA SER A 27 85.55 -7.55 24.21
C SER A 27 86.57 -7.68 25.34
N GLU A 28 86.10 -7.56 26.58
CA GLU A 28 86.79 -8.12 27.74
C GLU A 28 86.58 -9.65 27.75
N ASP A 29 87.33 -10.34 28.62
CA ASP A 29 87.16 -11.75 28.99
C ASP A 29 87.36 -12.84 27.91
N GLN A 30 88.57 -13.42 27.84
CA GLN A 30 88.87 -14.61 28.66
C GLN A 30 90.34 -15.09 28.60
N VAL A 31 90.80 -15.63 29.72
CA VAL A 31 92.16 -16.15 29.96
C VAL A 31 92.34 -17.53 29.32
N LEU A 32 93.48 -17.77 28.66
CA LEU A 32 94.07 -19.11 28.55
C LEU A 32 95.60 -19.02 28.45
N TYR A 33 96.30 -19.57 29.46
CA TYR A 33 97.75 -19.68 29.50
C TYR A 33 98.26 -20.89 28.69
N PRO A 34 99.41 -20.75 28.00
CA PRO A 34 100.35 -21.85 27.78
C PRO A 34 101.60 -21.70 28.69
N PRO A 35 102.02 -22.73 29.44
CA PRO A 35 103.13 -22.63 30.39
C PRO A 35 104.46 -23.12 29.78
N LEU A 36 105.51 -22.29 29.77
CA LEU A 36 106.91 -22.75 29.71
C LEU A 36 107.85 -21.75 30.42
N LEU A 37 108.45 -22.20 31.52
CA LEU A 37 109.66 -21.58 32.09
C LEU A 37 110.90 -22.16 31.40
N PRO A 38 111.84 -21.34 30.92
CA PRO A 38 113.24 -21.74 30.76
C PRO A 38 113.94 -21.71 32.13
N SER A 39 114.53 -22.83 32.54
CA SER A 39 115.34 -22.94 33.77
C SER A 39 116.77 -22.42 33.58
N LYS A 40 117.40 -21.97 34.70
CA LYS A 40 118.79 -21.46 34.86
C LYS A 40 118.86 -19.95 34.55
N GLU A 41 119.48 -19.06 35.34
CA GLU A 41 120.74 -19.15 36.10
C GLU A 41 120.75 -18.41 37.48
N ASP A 42 121.92 -18.38 38.13
CA ASP A 42 122.22 -18.16 39.57
C ASP A 42 121.80 -16.85 40.29
N LEU A 43 121.39 -17.00 41.57
CA LEU A 43 120.98 -15.94 42.51
C LEU A 43 122.14 -15.25 43.26
N ARG A 44 123.14 -14.63 42.59
CA ARG A 44 124.28 -13.99 43.31
C ARG A 44 124.78 -12.60 42.86
N GLN A 45 124.03 -11.83 42.06
CA GLN A 45 124.41 -10.45 41.72
C GLN A 45 123.23 -9.46 41.84
N VAL A 46 123.34 -8.49 42.76
CA VAL A 46 122.40 -7.37 42.91
C VAL A 46 123.19 -6.09 43.17
N THR A 47 122.88 -5.02 42.44
CA THR A 47 123.50 -3.68 42.56
C THR A 47 122.43 -2.68 43.01
N ILE A 48 122.73 -1.84 44.01
CA ILE A 48 121.77 -0.88 44.61
C ILE A 48 122.06 0.53 44.09
N ILE A 49 121.01 1.25 43.63
CA ILE A 49 121.09 2.62 43.09
C ILE A 49 120.61 3.64 44.14
N PRO A 50 121.27 4.82 44.30
CA PRO A 50 120.82 5.88 45.21
C PRO A 50 119.46 6.53 44.82
N HIS A 51 118.70 6.95 45.83
CA HIS A 51 117.30 7.38 45.69
C HIS A 51 117.08 8.66 44.86
N ASP A 52 118.00 9.61 44.90
CA ASP A 52 117.80 10.92 44.24
C ASP A 52 118.00 10.84 42.72
N GLU A 53 118.94 9.99 42.27
CA GLU A 53 119.07 9.58 40.87
C GLU A 53 117.77 8.93 40.38
N TRP A 54 117.16 8.06 41.20
CA TRP A 54 115.87 7.41 40.90
C TRP A 54 114.66 8.37 40.88
N LYS A 55 114.71 9.50 41.59
CA LYS A 55 113.72 10.58 41.43
C LYS A 55 113.94 11.39 40.16
N ARG A 56 115.18 11.83 39.88
CA ARG A 56 115.50 12.57 38.64
C ARG A 56 115.10 11.78 37.39
N ILE A 57 115.40 10.49 37.35
CA ILE A 57 115.04 9.59 36.24
C ILE A 57 113.52 9.44 36.13
N ARG A 58 112.79 9.36 37.25
CA ARG A 58 111.31 9.29 37.20
C ARG A 58 110.69 10.59 36.69
N ASP A 59 111.08 11.73 37.23
CA ASP A 59 110.49 13.02 36.84
C ASP A 59 110.85 13.44 35.40
N SER A 60 112.01 13.01 34.86
CA SER A 60 112.34 13.23 33.45
C SER A 60 111.55 12.31 32.51
N LEU A 61 111.31 11.06 32.90
CA LEU A 61 110.38 10.15 32.20
C LEU A 61 108.94 10.66 32.28
N ASP A 62 108.52 11.22 33.43
CA ASP A 62 107.14 11.68 33.65
C ASP A 62 106.77 13.04 33.00
N GLY A 63 107.76 13.77 32.48
CA GLY A 63 107.51 15.06 31.84
C GLY A 63 106.59 14.98 30.61
N LEU A 64 106.64 13.87 29.86
CA LEU A 64 105.76 13.61 28.72
C LEU A 64 104.35 13.18 29.17
N THR A 65 104.25 12.33 30.20
CA THR A 65 102.97 11.89 30.79
C THR A 65 102.20 13.05 31.38
N ARG A 66 102.86 13.98 32.10
CA ARG A 66 102.22 15.20 32.63
C ARG A 66 101.69 16.11 31.52
N LYS A 67 102.47 16.37 30.47
CA LYS A 67 102.00 17.16 29.32
C LYS A 67 100.83 16.49 28.59
N ALA A 68 100.88 15.16 28.43
CA ALA A 68 99.77 14.40 27.85
C ALA A 68 98.51 14.44 28.74
N ALA A 69 98.66 14.41 30.07
CA ALA A 69 97.56 14.55 31.02
C ALA A 69 96.91 15.95 30.95
N CYS A 70 97.70 17.03 30.90
CA CYS A 70 97.18 18.39 30.70
C CYS A 70 96.39 18.51 29.39
N LEU A 71 96.90 17.96 28.28
CA LEU A 71 96.20 17.97 27.00
C LEU A 71 94.93 17.09 26.98
N ARG A 72 94.84 16.05 27.83
CA ARG A 72 93.59 15.28 28.03
C ARG A 72 92.58 16.11 28.82
N ALA A 73 92.99 16.69 29.95
CA ALA A 73 92.14 17.55 30.78
C ALA A 73 91.60 18.76 29.99
N GLU A 74 92.42 19.39 29.14
CA GLU A 74 91.95 20.44 28.23
C GLU A 74 90.91 19.95 27.21
N ARG A 75 91.09 18.75 26.64
CA ARG A 75 90.12 18.15 25.71
C ARG A 75 88.83 17.77 26.43
N GLU A 76 88.91 17.29 27.65
CA GLU A 76 87.77 16.97 28.51
C GLU A 76 87.00 18.24 28.89
N ALA A 77 87.68 19.29 29.36
CA ALA A 77 87.07 20.59 29.61
C ALA A 77 86.44 21.21 28.35
N LYS A 78 87.10 21.10 27.18
CA LYS A 78 86.52 21.54 25.89
C LYS A 78 85.28 20.74 25.50
N LYS A 79 85.26 19.41 25.71
CA LYS A 79 84.08 18.56 25.51
C LYS A 79 82.96 18.94 26.48
N GLU A 80 83.26 19.14 27.75
CA GLU A 80 82.28 19.51 28.77
C GLU A 80 81.65 20.89 28.49
N MET A 81 82.47 21.88 28.12
CA MET A 81 81.97 23.19 27.67
C MET A 81 81.13 23.08 26.40
N HIS A 82 81.48 22.20 25.46
CA HIS A 82 80.66 21.90 24.29
C HIS A 82 79.32 21.24 24.68
N PHE A 83 79.30 20.30 25.62
CA PHE A 83 78.06 19.70 26.11
C PHE A 83 77.16 20.73 26.80
N ARG A 84 77.71 21.54 27.72
CA ARG A 84 76.98 22.64 28.39
C ARG A 84 76.42 23.65 27.37
N SER A 85 77.21 24.01 26.35
CA SER A 85 76.76 24.88 25.24
C SER A 85 75.62 24.24 24.43
N HIS A 86 75.74 22.96 24.08
CA HIS A 86 74.70 22.23 23.37
C HIS A 86 73.41 22.11 24.20
N GLU A 87 73.50 21.91 25.51
CA GLU A 87 72.34 21.85 26.39
C GLU A 87 71.60 23.19 26.48
N MET A 88 72.32 24.31 26.65
CA MET A 88 71.72 25.64 26.55
C MET A 88 71.04 25.85 25.18
N ALA A 89 71.71 25.46 24.10
CA ALA A 89 71.19 25.60 22.74
C ALA A 89 69.95 24.72 22.43
N LYS A 90 69.76 23.57 23.10
CA LYS A 90 68.51 22.76 22.99
C LYS A 90 67.27 23.56 23.43
N HIS A 91 67.43 24.50 24.34
CA HIS A 91 66.34 25.33 24.86
C HIS A 91 66.19 26.67 24.11
N TRP A 92 67.02 26.92 23.09
CA TRP A 92 66.90 28.12 22.26
C TRP A 92 65.84 27.95 21.17
N THR A 93 64.67 28.50 21.44
CA THR A 93 63.48 28.53 20.56
C THR A 93 63.78 29.03 19.14
N ASN A 94 64.70 29.99 19.00
CA ASN A 94 65.01 30.66 17.73
C ASN A 94 65.99 29.90 16.84
N THR A 95 66.46 28.72 17.26
CA THR A 95 67.30 27.83 16.43
C THR A 95 66.45 27.20 15.32
N TYR A 96 67.02 26.93 14.14
CA TYR A 96 66.28 26.32 13.01
C TYR A 96 65.53 25.03 13.40
N ALA A 97 66.14 24.18 14.24
CA ALA A 97 65.51 22.99 14.79
C ALA A 97 64.30 23.31 15.69
N GLY A 98 64.44 24.27 16.61
CA GLY A 98 63.35 24.74 17.49
C GLY A 98 62.18 25.35 16.70
N MET A 99 62.47 26.20 15.72
CA MET A 99 61.45 26.74 14.82
C MET A 99 60.76 25.65 13.97
N LYS A 100 61.50 24.63 13.51
CA LYS A 100 60.92 23.48 12.80
C LYS A 100 59.99 22.67 13.71
N GLU A 101 60.41 22.40 14.96
CA GLU A 101 59.55 21.76 15.95
C GLU A 101 58.30 22.58 16.28
N GLN A 102 58.42 23.90 16.44
CA GLN A 102 57.28 24.78 16.67
C GLN A 102 56.32 24.75 15.49
N LYS A 103 56.81 24.81 14.24
CA LYS A 103 55.97 24.66 13.04
C LYS A 103 55.28 23.30 12.98
N LEU A 104 55.95 22.22 13.36
CA LEU A 104 55.34 20.88 13.45
C LEU A 104 54.30 20.79 14.56
N LYS A 105 54.57 21.35 15.75
CA LYS A 105 53.62 21.41 16.88
C LYS A 105 52.40 22.27 16.55
N ALA A 106 52.58 23.41 15.89
CA ALA A 106 51.50 24.28 15.42
C ALA A 106 50.68 23.62 14.31
N LYS A 107 51.33 22.94 13.34
CA LYS A 107 50.62 22.17 12.31
C LYS A 107 49.79 21.04 12.93
N LYS A 108 50.35 20.28 13.88
CA LYS A 108 49.61 19.23 14.60
C LYS A 108 48.38 19.79 15.30
N LYS A 109 48.51 20.89 16.07
CA LYS A 109 47.36 21.56 16.69
C LYS A 109 46.31 21.99 15.68
N HIS A 110 46.74 22.55 14.55
CA HIS A 110 45.82 22.96 13.49
C HIS A 110 45.13 21.77 12.80
N ASP A 111 45.87 20.68 12.57
CA ASP A 111 45.32 19.43 12.03
C ASP A 111 44.32 18.82 13.06
N GLU A 112 44.64 18.83 14.36
CA GLU A 112 43.79 18.41 15.49
C GLU A 112 42.52 19.29 15.63
N GLU A 113 42.64 20.61 15.47
CA GLU A 113 41.53 21.57 15.44
C GLU A 113 40.59 21.30 14.25
N ILE A 114 41.14 21.10 13.04
CA ILE A 114 40.37 20.73 11.84
C ILE A 114 39.67 19.38 12.00
N GLU A 115 40.32 18.39 12.62
CA GLU A 115 39.69 17.10 12.89
C GLU A 115 38.57 17.20 13.93
N ALA A 116 38.72 18.05 14.95
CA ALA A 116 37.65 18.35 15.91
C ALA A 116 36.47 19.08 15.24
N GLU A 117 36.73 20.07 14.38
CA GLU A 117 35.68 20.74 13.58
C GLU A 117 34.91 19.76 12.69
N ARG A 118 35.61 18.82 12.03
CA ARG A 118 34.98 17.75 11.24
C ARG A 118 34.12 16.82 12.09
N GLN A 119 34.60 16.41 13.26
CA GLN A 119 33.82 15.59 14.20
C GLN A 119 32.56 16.32 14.68
N ILE A 120 32.63 17.63 14.91
CA ILE A 120 31.45 18.46 15.24
C ILE A 120 30.47 18.48 14.06
N LEU A 121 30.96 18.72 12.84
CA LEU A 121 30.11 18.70 11.64
C LEU A 121 29.45 17.33 11.42
N ASP A 122 30.18 16.22 11.57
CA ASP A 122 29.64 14.86 11.44
C ASP A 122 28.52 14.59 12.47
N LEU A 123 28.69 15.08 13.71
CA LEU A 123 27.67 15.00 14.77
C LEU A 123 26.45 15.88 14.48
N GLU A 124 26.64 17.10 13.99
CA GLU A 124 25.57 18.01 13.58
C GLU A 124 24.76 17.41 12.41
N ASP A 125 25.44 16.86 11.41
CA ASP A 125 24.85 16.16 10.26
C ASP A 125 24.07 14.91 10.71
N GLU A 126 24.58 14.15 11.68
CA GLU A 126 23.86 13.02 12.26
C GLU A 126 22.62 13.48 13.03
N ILE A 127 22.72 14.52 13.86
CA ILE A 127 21.57 15.11 14.58
C ILE A 127 20.52 15.60 13.59
N TYR A 128 20.92 16.25 12.49
CA TYR A 128 20.02 16.70 11.44
C TYR A 128 19.30 15.53 10.76
N LYS A 129 20.04 14.51 10.31
CA LYS A 129 19.50 13.29 9.67
C LYS A 129 18.59 12.51 10.63
N GLN A 130 18.95 12.40 11.91
CA GLN A 130 18.09 11.83 12.94
C GLN A 130 16.82 12.67 13.14
N GLY A 131 16.92 14.00 13.06
CA GLY A 131 15.79 14.94 13.11
C GLY A 131 14.83 14.77 11.93
N GLU A 132 15.34 14.71 10.71
CA GLU A 132 14.53 14.41 9.51
C GLU A 132 13.88 13.02 9.60
N ARG A 133 14.62 12.01 10.04
CA ARG A 133 14.09 10.66 10.25
C ARG A 133 12.98 10.65 11.31
N LYS A 134 13.12 11.39 12.41
CA LYS A 134 12.08 11.55 13.44
C LYS A 134 10.83 12.21 12.84
N LYS A 135 10.97 13.34 12.13
CA LYS A 135 9.85 14.00 11.43
C LYS A 135 9.14 13.08 10.44
N ALA A 136 9.88 12.30 9.66
CA ALA A 136 9.30 11.34 8.71
C ALA A 136 8.55 10.20 9.42
N ILE A 137 9.06 9.70 10.55
CA ILE A 137 8.39 8.70 11.39
C ILE A 137 7.13 9.29 12.04
N GLU A 138 7.19 10.51 12.57
CA GLU A 138 6.03 11.21 13.17
C GLU A 138 4.94 11.47 12.14
N TYR A 139 5.30 11.95 10.95
CA TYR A 139 4.36 12.11 9.83
C TYR A 139 3.72 10.78 9.41
N ALA A 140 4.52 9.70 9.32
CA ALA A 140 4.00 8.37 9.04
C ALA A 140 3.06 7.84 10.13
N LYS A 141 3.36 8.09 11.42
CA LYS A 141 2.47 7.76 12.54
C LYS A 141 1.15 8.52 12.47
N GLN A 142 1.18 9.84 12.24
CA GLN A 142 -0.03 10.67 12.07
C GLN A 142 -0.87 10.17 10.90
N PHE A 143 -0.24 9.86 9.76
CA PHE A 143 -0.94 9.31 8.61
C PHE A 143 -1.57 7.94 8.92
N GLN A 144 -0.86 7.02 9.56
CA GLN A 144 -1.40 5.72 9.98
C GLN A 144 -2.59 5.87 10.95
N PHE A 145 -2.50 6.79 11.92
CA PHE A 145 -3.57 7.10 12.85
C PHE A 145 -4.84 7.59 12.11
N TYR A 146 -4.70 8.57 11.21
CA TYR A 146 -5.81 9.05 10.37
C TYR A 146 -6.35 8.01 9.38
N GLN A 147 -5.57 6.99 9.02
CA GLN A 147 -6.05 5.88 8.20
C GLN A 147 -6.88 4.84 8.96
N THR A 148 -6.90 4.86 10.30
CA THR A 148 -7.76 3.95 11.08
C THR A 148 -9.24 4.24 10.84
N GLU A 149 -10.07 3.18 10.82
CA GLU A 149 -11.52 3.33 10.67
C GLU A 149 -12.15 4.14 11.82
N ARG A 150 -11.58 4.00 13.03
CA ARG A 150 -12.00 4.73 14.22
C ARG A 150 -11.92 6.26 14.01
N VAL A 151 -10.76 6.74 13.54
CA VAL A 151 -10.54 8.16 13.26
C VAL A 151 -11.35 8.63 12.05
N LYS A 152 -11.46 7.82 10.98
CA LYS A 152 -12.31 8.14 9.82
C LYS A 152 -13.78 8.34 10.19
N ASN A 153 -14.34 7.46 11.02
CA ASN A 153 -15.71 7.59 11.51
C ASN A 153 -15.88 8.86 12.35
N PHE A 154 -14.91 9.16 13.24
CA PHE A 154 -14.90 10.40 14.02
C PHE A 154 -14.81 11.66 13.15
N HIS A 155 -13.92 11.68 12.14
CA HIS A 155 -13.82 12.77 11.16
C HIS A 155 -15.08 12.94 10.30
N SER A 156 -15.83 11.86 10.04
CA SER A 156 -17.15 11.98 9.38
C SER A 156 -18.17 12.70 10.28
N GLY A 157 -18.11 12.48 11.60
CA GLY A 157 -18.89 13.23 12.59
C GLY A 157 -18.47 14.70 12.69
N LEU A 158 -17.17 14.97 12.62
CA LEU A 158 -16.58 16.33 12.57
C LEU A 158 -17.01 17.11 11.33
N LEU A 159 -17.04 16.44 10.17
CA LEU A 159 -17.55 17.06 8.95
C LEU A 159 -19.04 17.38 9.07
N LEU A 160 -19.83 16.48 9.65
CA LEU A 160 -21.26 16.68 9.85
C LEU A 160 -21.56 17.86 10.80
N SER A 161 -20.83 17.99 11.92
CA SER A 161 -21.03 19.11 12.87
C SER A 161 -20.74 20.47 12.21
N ARG A 162 -19.67 20.56 11.41
CA ARG A 162 -19.30 21.77 10.65
C ARG A 162 -20.32 22.10 9.57
N VAL A 163 -20.79 21.11 8.81
CA VAL A 163 -21.85 21.30 7.79
C VAL A 163 -23.16 21.79 8.44
N MET A 164 -23.50 21.31 9.64
CA MET A 164 -24.67 21.82 10.39
C MET A 164 -24.49 23.29 10.82
N LYS A 165 -23.28 23.68 11.26
CA LYS A 165 -22.93 25.09 11.56
C LYS A 165 -23.06 25.99 10.35
N GLU A 166 -22.49 25.59 9.21
CA GLU A 166 -22.57 26.34 7.95
C GLU A 166 -24.01 26.48 7.46
N ARG A 167 -24.81 25.41 7.58
CA ARG A 167 -26.23 25.42 7.21
C ARG A 167 -27.01 26.46 8.01
N ASP A 168 -26.78 26.55 9.32
CA ASP A 168 -27.45 27.55 10.16
C ASP A 168 -27.01 28.98 9.82
N ALA A 169 -25.70 29.20 9.59
CA ALA A 169 -25.21 30.49 9.10
C ALA A 169 -25.82 30.88 7.74
N GLN A 170 -26.04 29.93 6.83
CA GLN A 170 -26.75 30.16 5.57
C GLN A 170 -28.24 30.48 5.79
N ILE A 171 -28.90 29.84 6.76
CA ILE A 171 -30.30 30.12 7.12
C ILE A 171 -30.42 31.53 7.72
N GLU A 172 -29.50 31.93 8.59
CA GLU A 172 -29.46 33.29 9.16
C GLU A 172 -29.16 34.34 8.10
N SER A 173 -28.21 34.08 7.20
CA SER A 173 -27.92 34.94 6.05
C SER A 173 -29.16 35.14 5.16
N LYS A 174 -29.87 34.06 4.81
CA LYS A 174 -31.14 34.13 4.06
C LYS A 174 -32.22 34.90 4.81
N LYS A 175 -32.39 34.69 6.12
CA LYS A 175 -33.32 35.48 6.96
C LYS A 175 -32.96 36.97 6.95
N ASN A 176 -31.67 37.32 6.87
CA ASN A 176 -31.23 38.71 6.83
C ASN A 176 -31.35 39.33 5.43
N GLN A 177 -31.16 38.56 4.35
CA GLN A 177 -31.47 38.99 2.98
C GLN A 177 -32.95 39.35 2.83
N ILE A 178 -33.87 38.48 3.29
CA ILE A 178 -35.33 38.76 3.26
C ILE A 178 -35.69 40.04 4.03
N LYS A 179 -34.99 40.36 5.14
CA LYS A 179 -35.21 41.62 5.87
C LYS A 179 -34.74 42.87 5.09
N SER A 180 -33.87 42.73 4.10
CA SER A 180 -33.30 43.85 3.35
C SER A 180 -34.22 44.37 2.23
N ASP A 181 -35.19 43.56 1.79
CA ASP A 181 -36.23 43.93 0.81
C ASP A 181 -37.14 45.09 1.29
N LYS A 182 -37.11 45.42 2.59
CA LYS A 182 -37.77 46.63 3.14
C LYS A 182 -37.41 47.92 2.39
N LYS A 183 -36.17 48.05 1.87
CA LYS A 183 -35.78 49.20 1.05
C LYS A 183 -36.52 49.24 -0.29
N TRP A 184 -36.82 48.08 -0.87
CA TRP A 184 -37.62 47.96 -2.08
C TRP A 184 -39.11 48.26 -1.79
N GLU A 185 -39.65 47.78 -0.66
CA GLU A 185 -40.99 48.15 -0.19
C GLU A 185 -41.14 49.67 0.05
N GLU A 186 -40.13 50.32 0.63
CA GLU A 186 -40.09 51.78 0.82
C GLU A 186 -40.03 52.54 -0.51
N GLN A 187 -39.22 52.09 -1.46
CA GLN A 187 -39.18 52.67 -2.81
C GLN A 187 -40.51 52.48 -3.56
N LEU A 188 -41.17 51.32 -3.40
CA LEU A 188 -42.47 51.05 -3.99
C LEU A 188 -43.54 52.01 -3.45
N LYS A 189 -43.56 52.25 -2.13
CA LYS A 189 -44.45 53.24 -1.48
C LYS A 189 -44.23 54.65 -2.04
N LEU A 190 -42.98 55.10 -2.14
CA LEU A 190 -42.65 56.42 -2.70
C LEU A 190 -43.06 56.55 -4.18
N ASN A 191 -42.97 55.49 -4.97
CA ASN A 191 -43.40 55.50 -6.36
C ASN A 191 -44.93 55.53 -6.50
N ILE A 192 -45.66 54.80 -5.64
CA ILE A 192 -47.12 54.87 -5.56
C ILE A 192 -47.58 56.29 -5.17
N GLU A 193 -46.94 56.90 -4.17
CA GLU A 193 -47.29 58.25 -3.72
C GLU A 193 -47.02 59.32 -4.80
N LYS A 194 -45.93 59.19 -5.56
CA LYS A 194 -45.65 60.04 -6.74
C LYS A 194 -46.72 59.90 -7.81
N ALA A 195 -47.09 58.66 -8.16
CA ALA A 195 -48.13 58.40 -9.16
C ALA A 195 -49.50 58.97 -8.74
N PHE A 196 -49.82 58.91 -7.44
CA PHE A 196 -51.04 59.49 -6.89
C PHE A 196 -51.08 61.02 -7.05
N LYS A 197 -50.00 61.71 -6.65
CA LYS A 197 -49.84 63.16 -6.82
C LYS A 197 -49.87 63.60 -8.28
N GLU A 198 -49.38 62.76 -9.20
CA GLU A 198 -49.43 63.04 -10.63
C GLU A 198 -50.85 62.92 -11.19
N GLU A 199 -51.65 61.92 -10.77
CA GLU A 199 -53.07 61.85 -11.13
C GLU A 199 -53.88 62.99 -10.53
N GLU A 200 -53.67 63.36 -9.26
CA GLU A 200 -54.29 64.56 -8.65
C GLU A 200 -53.98 65.81 -9.49
N GLY A 201 -52.73 65.99 -9.91
CA GLY A 201 -52.33 67.08 -10.80
C GLY A 201 -53.02 67.06 -12.17
N LYS A 202 -53.25 65.88 -12.77
CA LYS A 202 -54.01 65.72 -14.02
C LYS A 202 -55.50 65.96 -13.84
N VAL A 203 -56.07 65.59 -12.69
CA VAL A 203 -57.48 65.87 -12.35
C VAL A 203 -57.68 67.37 -12.17
N GLU A 204 -56.80 68.06 -11.44
CA GLU A 204 -56.93 69.49 -11.20
C GLU A 204 -56.70 70.32 -12.47
N LYS A 205 -55.81 69.90 -13.38
CA LYS A 205 -55.72 70.48 -14.74
C LYS A 205 -57.05 70.35 -15.50
N ARG A 206 -57.56 69.12 -15.65
CA ARG A 206 -58.87 68.85 -16.30
C ARG A 206 -60.02 69.65 -15.68
N ARG A 207 -59.97 69.92 -14.37
CA ARG A 207 -60.94 70.76 -13.66
C ARG A 207 -60.82 72.24 -14.06
N ARG A 208 -59.60 72.79 -14.10
CA ARG A 208 -59.34 74.17 -14.57
C ARG A 208 -59.76 74.36 -16.02
N ASP A 209 -59.44 73.41 -16.90
CA ASP A 209 -59.77 73.46 -18.32
C ASP A 209 -61.30 73.50 -18.54
N ARG A 210 -62.06 72.71 -17.77
CA ARG A 210 -63.55 72.75 -17.77
C ARG A 210 -64.10 74.09 -17.28
N VAL A 211 -63.50 74.69 -16.25
CA VAL A 211 -63.92 76.00 -15.73
C VAL A 211 -63.60 77.11 -16.73
N ALA A 212 -62.45 77.07 -17.41
CA ALA A 212 -62.10 77.99 -18.48
C ALA A 212 -63.11 77.90 -19.65
N LEU A 213 -63.37 76.68 -20.14
CA LEU A 213 -64.34 76.43 -21.21
C LEU A 213 -65.76 76.93 -20.83
N ALA A 214 -66.19 76.69 -19.59
CA ALA A 214 -67.48 77.19 -19.10
C ALA A 214 -67.54 78.72 -19.08
N ASN A 215 -66.47 79.39 -18.67
CA ASN A 215 -66.39 80.86 -18.70
C ASN A 215 -66.41 81.42 -20.14
N ASP A 216 -65.76 80.74 -21.09
CA ASP A 216 -65.73 81.18 -22.48
C ASP A 216 -67.07 80.96 -23.20
N HIS A 217 -67.76 79.83 -22.96
CA HIS A 217 -69.15 79.66 -23.40
C HIS A 217 -70.07 80.76 -22.82
N LEU A 218 -69.86 81.16 -21.56
CA LEU A 218 -70.66 82.20 -20.90
C LEU A 218 -70.40 83.60 -21.48
N LYS A 219 -69.22 83.85 -22.07
CA LYS A 219 -68.97 85.04 -22.90
C LYS A 219 -69.67 84.96 -24.25
N GLN A 220 -69.54 83.82 -24.95
CA GLN A 220 -70.18 83.61 -26.27
C GLN A 220 -71.70 83.78 -26.21
N ILE A 221 -72.35 83.32 -25.13
CA ILE A 221 -73.79 83.53 -24.91
C ILE A 221 -74.12 85.02 -24.82
N LYS A 222 -73.35 85.81 -24.07
CA LYS A 222 -73.55 87.27 -23.95
C LYS A 222 -73.30 88.00 -25.27
N GLU A 223 -72.25 87.64 -26.00
CA GLU A 223 -71.96 88.18 -27.32
C GLU A 223 -73.11 87.88 -28.31
N HIS A 224 -73.70 86.68 -28.25
CA HIS A 224 -74.87 86.31 -29.05
C HIS A 224 -76.16 87.03 -28.60
N GLU A 225 -76.37 87.26 -27.30
CA GLU A 225 -77.48 88.07 -26.79
C GLU A 225 -77.37 89.53 -27.28
N GLU A 226 -76.17 90.11 -27.27
CA GLU A 226 -75.89 91.45 -27.82
C GLU A 226 -76.01 91.51 -29.36
N GLU A 227 -75.79 90.40 -30.07
CA GLU A 227 -76.06 90.29 -31.52
C GLU A 227 -77.54 90.14 -31.85
N GLU A 228 -78.29 89.33 -31.11
CA GLU A 228 -79.75 89.21 -31.23
C GLU A 228 -80.43 90.56 -30.96
N GLU A 229 -80.00 91.29 -29.94
CA GLU A 229 -80.49 92.64 -29.66
C GLU A 229 -80.13 93.66 -30.75
N ARG A 230 -79.06 93.43 -31.53
CA ARG A 230 -78.76 94.23 -32.73
C ARG A 230 -79.60 93.80 -33.93
N ARG A 231 -79.85 92.48 -34.11
CA ARG A 231 -80.71 91.93 -35.17
C ARG A 231 -82.15 92.40 -35.04
N ARG A 232 -82.76 92.31 -33.85
CA ARG A 232 -84.13 92.82 -33.58
C ARG A 232 -84.32 94.28 -33.99
N LYS A 233 -83.33 95.14 -33.69
CA LYS A 233 -83.33 96.58 -34.07
C LYS A 233 -83.10 96.83 -35.56
N LEU A 234 -82.66 95.84 -36.33
CA LEU A 234 -82.60 95.86 -37.79
C LEU A 234 -83.88 95.29 -38.40
N GLU A 235 -84.37 94.16 -37.90
CA GLU A 235 -85.64 93.54 -38.31
C GLU A 235 -86.83 94.49 -38.12
N GLU A 236 -86.84 95.31 -37.07
CA GLU A 236 -87.86 96.33 -36.85
C GLU A 236 -87.84 97.42 -37.96
N LYS A 237 -86.65 97.83 -38.41
CA LYS A 237 -86.47 98.79 -39.52
C LYS A 237 -86.79 98.16 -40.87
N ASP A 238 -86.37 96.91 -41.08
CA ASP A 238 -86.68 96.16 -42.30
C ASP A 238 -88.18 95.86 -42.39
N ALA A 239 -88.88 95.65 -41.26
CA ALA A 239 -90.33 95.50 -41.23
C ALA A 239 -91.06 96.81 -41.58
N GLU A 240 -90.52 97.98 -41.21
CA GLU A 240 -91.02 99.28 -41.70
C GLU A 240 -90.78 99.44 -43.21
N GLU A 241 -89.63 99.04 -43.72
CA GLU A 241 -89.30 99.12 -45.15
C GLU A 241 -90.11 98.12 -45.99
N ILE A 242 -90.34 96.90 -45.49
CA ILE A 242 -91.21 95.88 -46.12
C ILE A 242 -92.66 96.37 -46.19
N LYS A 243 -93.17 97.10 -45.19
CA LYS A 243 -94.50 97.74 -45.28
C LYS A 243 -94.55 98.75 -46.44
N ARG A 244 -93.48 99.52 -46.67
CA ARG A 244 -93.36 100.43 -47.84
C ARG A 244 -93.29 99.63 -49.15
N GLN A 245 -92.50 98.56 -49.21
CA GLN A 245 -92.33 97.75 -50.43
C GLN A 245 -93.56 96.90 -50.79
N ASN A 246 -94.25 96.29 -49.83
CA ASN A 246 -95.49 95.54 -50.08
C ASN A 246 -96.57 96.44 -50.69
N SER A 247 -96.67 97.68 -50.22
CA SER A 247 -97.56 98.71 -50.79
C SER A 247 -97.30 98.95 -52.28
N LEU A 248 -96.04 98.82 -52.73
CA LEU A 248 -95.64 98.94 -54.14
C LEU A 248 -95.81 97.62 -54.91
N TYR A 249 -95.54 96.47 -54.28
CA TYR A 249 -95.66 95.15 -54.90
C TYR A 249 -97.12 94.76 -55.20
N GLU A 250 -98.08 95.15 -54.37
CA GLU A 250 -99.51 94.96 -54.67
C GLU A 250 -99.96 95.70 -55.95
N ILE A 251 -99.33 96.85 -56.24
CA ILE A 251 -99.57 97.62 -57.47
C ILE A 251 -98.94 96.91 -58.69
N GLU A 252 -97.84 96.18 -58.50
CA GLU A 252 -97.14 95.47 -59.57
C GLU A 252 -97.73 94.08 -59.88
N MET A 253 -98.15 93.32 -58.86
CA MET A 253 -98.67 91.96 -59.06
C MET A 253 -99.98 91.91 -59.85
N ARG A 254 -100.80 92.96 -59.74
CA ARG A 254 -101.98 93.16 -60.60
C ARG A 254 -101.61 93.14 -62.09
N LYS A 255 -100.41 93.59 -62.47
CA LYS A 255 -99.88 93.62 -63.85
C LYS A 255 -99.20 92.32 -64.29
N LYS A 256 -98.78 91.45 -63.36
CA LYS A 256 -98.08 90.18 -63.67
C LYS A 256 -99.04 89.00 -63.87
N LEU A 257 -100.18 88.98 -63.17
CA LEU A 257 -101.22 87.97 -63.34
C LEU A 257 -101.84 87.96 -64.75
N GLU A 258 -101.77 89.09 -65.45
CA GLU A 258 -102.22 89.19 -66.85
C GLU A 258 -101.36 88.37 -67.81
N LYS A 259 -100.06 88.15 -67.52
CA LYS A 259 -99.12 87.47 -68.43
C LYS A 259 -99.04 85.95 -68.26
N LYS A 260 -99.04 85.43 -67.02
CA LYS A 260 -98.77 84.00 -66.75
C LYS A 260 -99.80 82.99 -67.31
N LYS A 261 -100.95 83.45 -67.81
CA LYS A 261 -101.93 82.58 -68.47
C LYS A 261 -101.44 82.08 -69.85
N GLU A 262 -100.35 82.65 -70.37
CA GLU A 262 -99.85 82.39 -71.73
C GLU A 262 -98.94 81.14 -71.81
N GLU A 263 -98.16 80.82 -70.76
CA GLU A 263 -97.04 79.84 -70.84
C GLU A 263 -97.40 78.36 -70.57
N ILE A 264 -98.42 78.06 -69.78
CA ILE A 264 -98.66 76.70 -69.19
C ILE A 264 -98.92 75.60 -70.24
N ASN A 265 -99.23 75.97 -71.48
CA ASN A 265 -99.69 75.04 -72.51
C ASN A 265 -98.57 74.18 -73.14
N GLU A 266 -97.28 74.47 -72.92
CA GLU A 266 -96.19 73.83 -73.67
C GLU A 266 -95.61 72.53 -73.04
N SER A 267 -95.50 72.44 -71.71
CA SER A 267 -94.58 71.46 -71.08
C SER A 267 -95.04 70.00 -71.00
N ARG A 268 -96.30 69.67 -71.34
CA ARG A 268 -96.89 68.33 -71.11
C ARG A 268 -96.32 67.17 -71.97
N ARG A 269 -95.35 67.43 -72.86
CA ARG A 269 -95.01 66.55 -73.99
C ARG A 269 -93.90 65.49 -73.76
N LEU A 270 -93.09 65.59 -72.69
CA LEU A 270 -91.74 64.95 -72.65
C LEU A 270 -91.57 63.72 -71.73
N PHE A 271 -92.60 63.24 -71.02
CA PHE A 271 -92.40 62.39 -69.82
C PHE A 271 -92.24 60.87 -70.04
N PHE A 272 -92.67 60.29 -71.17
CA PHE A 272 -93.06 58.86 -71.21
C PHE A 272 -91.96 57.81 -71.53
N GLU A 273 -90.68 58.17 -71.69
CA GLU A 273 -89.69 57.31 -72.38
C GLU A 273 -88.77 56.41 -71.49
N HIS A 274 -88.74 56.55 -70.15
CA HIS A 274 -87.59 56.14 -69.31
C HIS A 274 -87.60 54.71 -68.67
N MET A 275 -88.63 53.87 -68.81
CA MET A 275 -88.92 52.83 -67.77
C MET A 275 -88.32 51.39 -67.89
N ASN A 276 -87.58 50.99 -68.94
CA ASN A 276 -87.45 49.56 -69.29
C ASN A 276 -86.22 48.74 -68.80
N ASP A 277 -85.11 49.32 -68.31
CA ASP A 277 -83.78 48.66 -68.40
C ASP A 277 -83.29 47.77 -67.21
N LYS A 278 -84.09 47.44 -66.19
CA LYS A 278 -83.55 47.15 -64.81
C LYS A 278 -83.26 45.68 -64.38
N ASN A 279 -83.59 44.62 -65.13
CA ASN A 279 -83.92 43.31 -64.51
C ASN A 279 -82.88 42.14 -64.46
N ILE A 280 -81.61 42.27 -64.89
CA ILE A 280 -80.80 41.08 -65.31
C ILE A 280 -79.81 40.46 -64.29
N ILE A 281 -79.36 41.14 -63.22
CA ILE A 281 -78.02 40.93 -62.61
C ILE A 281 -77.84 39.76 -61.59
N LYS A 282 -78.86 38.99 -61.19
CA LYS A 282 -78.94 38.41 -59.81
C LYS A 282 -78.53 36.94 -59.52
N ALA A 283 -77.81 36.20 -60.38
CA ALA A 283 -77.88 34.71 -60.37
C ALA A 283 -76.62 33.83 -60.12
N VAL A 284 -75.43 34.36 -59.78
CA VAL A 284 -74.14 33.61 -59.97
C VAL A 284 -73.50 32.96 -58.70
N GLU A 285 -73.96 33.25 -57.49
CA GLU A 285 -73.07 33.26 -56.30
C GLU A 285 -72.96 31.97 -55.45
N GLN A 286 -73.66 30.86 -55.77
CA GLN A 286 -73.94 29.77 -54.80
C GLN A 286 -73.03 28.50 -54.82
N GLN A 287 -72.06 28.34 -55.72
CA GLN A 287 -71.43 27.02 -55.99
C GLN A 287 -70.15 26.63 -55.20
N GLN A 288 -69.58 27.47 -54.33
CA GLN A 288 -68.17 27.31 -53.90
C GLN A 288 -67.90 26.56 -52.57
N GLN A 289 -68.89 26.05 -51.83
CA GLN A 289 -68.69 25.62 -50.42
C GLN A 289 -68.47 24.10 -50.17
N GLU A 290 -68.60 23.22 -51.16
CA GLU A 290 -68.72 21.76 -50.89
C GLU A 290 -67.38 20.97 -50.87
N GLU A 291 -66.27 21.51 -51.40
CA GLU A 291 -65.05 20.73 -51.71
C GLU A 291 -64.10 20.43 -50.52
N GLU A 292 -64.22 21.12 -49.38
CA GLU A 292 -63.15 21.10 -48.36
C GLU A 292 -63.13 19.88 -47.43
N ASN A 293 -64.24 19.15 -47.29
CA ASN A 293 -64.46 18.20 -46.18
C ASN A 293 -63.80 16.81 -46.30
N GLU A 294 -63.31 16.38 -47.48
CA GLU A 294 -62.89 14.97 -47.68
C GLU A 294 -61.48 14.62 -47.16
N LYS A 295 -60.61 15.61 -46.91
CA LYS A 295 -59.15 15.39 -46.74
C LYS A 295 -58.75 14.70 -45.42
N ILE A 296 -59.58 14.77 -44.37
CA ILE A 296 -59.20 14.39 -42.99
C ILE A 296 -59.18 12.86 -42.74
N ARG A 297 -59.96 12.05 -43.49
CA ARG A 297 -60.18 10.62 -43.15
C ARG A 297 -59.00 9.67 -43.40
N LYS A 298 -57.95 10.09 -44.14
CA LYS A 298 -56.87 9.17 -44.60
C LYS A 298 -55.79 8.87 -43.54
N PHE A 299 -55.59 9.73 -42.53
CA PHE A 299 -54.42 9.67 -41.63
C PHE A 299 -54.47 8.55 -40.57
N ILE A 300 -55.66 8.12 -40.13
CA ILE A 300 -55.82 7.22 -38.97
C ILE A 300 -55.42 5.75 -39.27
N LYS A 301 -55.45 5.30 -40.53
CA LYS A 301 -55.19 3.89 -40.90
C LYS A 301 -53.74 3.42 -40.69
N GLY A 302 -52.76 4.33 -40.60
CA GLY A 302 -51.34 3.96 -40.50
C GLY A 302 -50.91 3.40 -39.13
N LYS A 303 -51.47 3.93 -38.03
CA LYS A 303 -50.92 3.73 -36.67
C LYS A 303 -51.10 2.31 -36.10
N LYS A 304 -51.99 1.49 -36.69
CA LYS A 304 -52.28 0.11 -36.23
C LYS A 304 -51.31 -0.98 -36.73
N ARG A 305 -50.46 -0.71 -37.74
CA ARG A 305 -49.57 -1.74 -38.34
C ARG A 305 -48.23 -1.94 -37.62
N LEU A 306 -47.88 -1.08 -36.66
CA LEU A 306 -46.58 -1.12 -35.99
C LEU A 306 -46.53 -2.13 -34.84
N THR A 307 -47.64 -2.31 -34.12
CA THR A 307 -47.72 -3.09 -32.87
C THR A 307 -47.67 -4.62 -33.06
N GLN A 308 -47.99 -5.12 -34.26
CA GLN A 308 -48.00 -6.57 -34.54
C GLN A 308 -46.58 -7.18 -34.49
N ARG A 309 -45.58 -6.47 -35.02
CA ARG A 309 -44.18 -6.96 -35.17
C ARG A 309 -43.41 -7.13 -33.86
N MET A 310 -43.93 -6.66 -32.73
CA MET A 310 -43.25 -6.76 -31.43
C MET A 310 -43.44 -8.12 -30.74
N LYS A 311 -44.51 -8.87 -31.05
CA LYS A 311 -44.84 -10.13 -30.36
C LYS A 311 -44.17 -11.38 -30.96
N GLU A 312 -43.73 -11.32 -32.21
CA GLU A 312 -43.20 -12.49 -32.92
C GLU A 312 -41.74 -12.81 -32.54
N LYS A 313 -40.96 -11.83 -32.06
CA LYS A 313 -39.55 -12.02 -31.65
C LYS A 313 -39.36 -12.65 -30.26
N GLU A 314 -40.39 -12.69 -29.42
CA GLU A 314 -40.26 -13.16 -28.03
C GLU A 314 -40.42 -14.69 -27.89
N ALA A 315 -41.03 -15.35 -28.89
CA ALA A 315 -41.25 -16.80 -28.90
C ALA A 315 -40.01 -17.61 -29.31
N GLU A 316 -39.14 -17.03 -30.13
CA GLU A 316 -37.99 -17.73 -30.75
C GLU A 316 -36.88 -18.06 -29.73
N ALA A 317 -36.73 -17.23 -28.70
CA ALA A 317 -35.71 -17.38 -27.65
C ALA A 317 -35.91 -18.60 -26.72
N ARG A 318 -37.10 -19.24 -26.72
CA ARG A 318 -37.40 -20.34 -25.78
C ARG A 318 -37.05 -21.75 -26.31
N ARG A 319 -36.78 -21.93 -27.62
CA ARG A 319 -36.41 -23.24 -28.18
C ARG A 319 -34.95 -23.63 -27.99
N ILE A 320 -34.06 -22.67 -27.72
CA ILE A 320 -32.60 -22.88 -27.69
C ILE A 320 -32.10 -23.50 -26.35
N MET A 321 -32.91 -23.48 -25.29
CA MET A 321 -32.47 -23.85 -23.93
C MET A 321 -32.59 -25.34 -23.58
N GLU A 322 -33.43 -26.12 -24.28
CA GLU A 322 -33.68 -27.53 -23.97
C GLU A 322 -32.63 -28.49 -24.58
N GLU A 323 -32.16 -28.21 -25.81
CA GLU A 323 -31.36 -29.15 -26.63
C GLU A 323 -29.92 -29.42 -26.13
N HIS A 324 -29.47 -28.74 -25.06
CA HIS A 324 -28.13 -28.87 -24.51
C HIS A 324 -28.01 -29.90 -23.37
N ARG A 325 -29.12 -30.30 -22.74
CA ARG A 325 -29.10 -31.20 -21.57
C ARG A 325 -29.09 -32.70 -21.90
N GLU A 326 -29.60 -33.09 -23.06
CA GLU A 326 -29.83 -34.52 -23.38
C GLU A 326 -28.62 -35.25 -23.99
N ARG A 327 -27.54 -34.55 -24.35
CA ARG A 327 -26.38 -35.15 -25.05
C ARG A 327 -25.29 -35.72 -24.14
N ILE A 328 -25.35 -35.49 -22.82
CA ILE A 328 -24.29 -35.87 -21.87
C ILE A 328 -24.60 -37.20 -21.14
N ASN A 329 -25.87 -37.56 -20.96
CA ASN A 329 -26.25 -38.74 -20.18
C ASN A 329 -26.12 -40.08 -20.93
N ASN A 330 -26.10 -40.09 -22.26
CA ASN A 330 -26.29 -41.32 -23.05
C ASN A 330 -24.99 -41.97 -23.57
N PHE A 331 -23.82 -41.63 -23.04
CA PHE A 331 -22.53 -42.19 -23.52
C PHE A 331 -21.59 -42.71 -22.42
N LEU A 332 -22.01 -42.67 -21.15
CA LEU A 332 -21.18 -43.03 -19.99
C LEU A 332 -21.69 -44.27 -19.23
N SER A 333 -22.86 -44.78 -19.59
CA SER A 333 -23.56 -45.89 -18.90
C SER A 333 -23.28 -47.28 -19.49
N GLU A 334 -22.86 -47.39 -20.75
CA GLU A 334 -22.89 -48.66 -21.51
C GLU A 334 -21.52 -49.30 -21.75
N LEU A 335 -20.40 -48.59 -21.55
CA LEU A 335 -19.05 -49.09 -21.89
C LEU A 335 -18.21 -49.68 -20.74
N MET A 336 -18.70 -49.66 -19.49
CA MET A 336 -17.94 -50.16 -18.31
C MET A 336 -18.43 -51.48 -17.71
N LYS A 337 -19.44 -52.15 -18.30
CA LYS A 337 -20.10 -53.32 -17.68
C LYS A 337 -19.90 -54.68 -18.37
N GLU A 338 -19.15 -54.76 -19.47
CA GLU A 338 -19.23 -55.94 -20.36
C GLU A 338 -17.89 -56.47 -20.91
N LYS A 339 -16.76 -56.24 -20.22
CA LYS A 339 -15.45 -56.83 -20.57
C LYS A 339 -14.63 -57.23 -19.35
N LEU A 340 -14.21 -58.50 -19.32
CA LEU A 340 -13.17 -59.14 -18.49
C LEU A 340 -13.56 -59.67 -17.10
N ASP A 341 -14.13 -60.88 -17.08
CA ASP A 341 -13.79 -61.96 -16.13
C ASP A 341 -14.12 -63.34 -16.74
N ASN A 342 -13.33 -64.38 -16.39
CA ASN A 342 -13.43 -65.83 -16.70
C ASN A 342 -12.66 -66.43 -17.92
N GLU A 343 -11.45 -66.96 -17.70
CA GLU A 343 -10.89 -68.12 -18.45
C GLU A 343 -9.96 -68.94 -17.53
N ASP A 344 -10.40 -70.11 -17.02
CA ASP A 344 -9.71 -70.83 -15.93
C ASP A 344 -9.82 -72.38 -16.05
N LEU A 345 -9.67 -72.95 -17.27
CA LEU A 345 -10.00 -74.36 -17.59
C LEU A 345 -9.05 -75.08 -18.58
N ILE A 346 -7.74 -75.20 -18.29
CA ILE A 346 -6.80 -76.02 -19.10
C ILE A 346 -5.82 -76.85 -18.24
N ILE A 347 -6.33 -77.70 -17.33
CA ILE A 347 -5.51 -78.61 -16.49
C ILE A 347 -6.15 -80.01 -16.41
N ALA A 348 -5.54 -81.04 -17.03
CA ALA A 348 -5.59 -82.49 -16.67
C ALA A 348 -5.18 -83.47 -17.81
N ARG A 349 -3.88 -83.84 -17.99
CA ARG A 349 -3.52 -84.97 -18.90
C ARG A 349 -2.25 -85.84 -18.63
N ASP A 350 -1.22 -85.40 -17.88
CA ASP A 350 0.16 -85.95 -18.07
C ASP A 350 0.78 -86.84 -16.95
N ILE A 351 0.23 -88.04 -16.59
CA ILE A 351 0.67 -88.77 -15.35
C ILE A 351 1.13 -90.27 -15.47
N ALA A 352 1.17 -90.94 -16.64
CA ALA A 352 0.99 -92.42 -16.69
C ALA A 352 2.13 -93.44 -17.09
N GLU A 353 3.46 -93.18 -17.08
CA GLU A 353 4.42 -93.96 -17.94
C GLU A 353 5.83 -94.43 -17.37
N ALA A 354 6.00 -95.34 -16.38
CA ALA A 354 7.26 -95.41 -15.56
C ALA A 354 8.32 -96.59 -15.54
N GLU A 355 8.03 -97.89 -15.32
CA GLU A 355 8.75 -98.62 -14.21
C GLU A 355 9.95 -99.65 -14.40
N ALA A 356 10.29 -100.25 -15.55
CA ALA A 356 10.42 -101.74 -15.62
C ALA A 356 11.77 -102.60 -15.70
N GLU A 357 13.05 -102.16 -15.53
CA GLU A 357 14.25 -102.97 -16.01
C GLU A 357 14.90 -104.09 -15.12
N GLN A 358 15.14 -103.84 -13.84
CA GLN A 358 16.47 -103.93 -13.15
C GLN A 358 17.38 -105.21 -13.14
N GLU A 359 16.99 -106.38 -13.63
CA GLU A 359 17.30 -107.65 -12.91
C GLU A 359 18.73 -108.33 -12.95
N LYS A 360 19.22 -108.92 -14.06
CA LYS A 360 19.97 -110.23 -14.02
C LYS A 360 21.52 -110.23 -14.09
N ARG A 361 22.30 -110.28 -12.98
CA ARG A 361 23.82 -110.19 -13.03
C ARG A 361 24.72 -110.92 -11.95
N GLU A 362 24.54 -112.20 -11.55
CA GLU A 362 25.07 -112.64 -10.22
C GLU A 362 26.23 -113.68 -10.01
N LYS A 363 26.41 -114.80 -10.74
CA LYS A 363 26.95 -116.06 -10.11
C LYS A 363 28.47 -116.41 -10.04
N GLU A 364 29.35 -116.04 -10.98
CA GLU A 364 30.71 -116.67 -11.15
C GLU A 364 31.78 -116.37 -10.06
N LYS A 365 31.38 -115.87 -8.89
CA LYS A 365 32.23 -115.10 -7.96
C LYS A 365 32.88 -115.94 -6.84
N TYR A 366 33.14 -117.25 -7.00
CA TYR A 366 33.26 -118.16 -5.82
C TYR A 366 34.65 -118.73 -5.43
N GLU A 367 35.48 -119.23 -6.35
CA GLU A 367 36.70 -120.00 -5.97
C GLU A 367 37.95 -119.15 -5.68
N LYS A 368 38.18 -118.04 -6.41
CA LYS A 368 39.31 -117.12 -6.18
C LYS A 368 39.38 -116.66 -4.71
N ASN A 369 38.20 -116.47 -4.12
CA ASN A 369 37.97 -116.16 -2.72
C ASN A 369 38.78 -117.04 -1.75
N LYS A 370 38.99 -118.33 -2.02
CA LYS A 370 39.50 -119.27 -0.99
C LYS A 370 40.99 -119.14 -0.70
N ALA A 371 41.81 -118.84 -1.70
CA ALA A 371 43.24 -118.56 -1.48
C ALA A 371 43.44 -117.15 -0.91
N GLU A 372 42.67 -116.19 -1.43
CA GLU A 372 42.56 -114.84 -0.91
C GLU A 372 42.25 -114.87 0.60
N LEU A 373 41.28 -115.69 1.05
CA LEU A 373 40.87 -115.83 2.46
C LEU A 373 42.03 -116.12 3.45
N LYS A 374 43.11 -116.80 3.04
CA LYS A 374 44.25 -117.09 3.93
C LYS A 374 45.23 -115.94 4.05
N ALA A 375 45.66 -115.33 2.94
CA ALA A 375 46.47 -114.12 2.96
C ALA A 375 45.71 -112.97 3.66
N ILE A 376 44.41 -112.91 3.42
CA ILE A 376 43.47 -112.04 4.15
C ILE A 376 43.46 -112.36 5.66
N ALA A 377 43.65 -113.60 6.12
CA ALA A 377 43.61 -113.93 7.55
C ALA A 377 44.83 -113.40 8.34
N GLU A 378 46.03 -113.49 7.77
CA GLU A 378 47.26 -112.96 8.41
C GLU A 378 47.31 -111.43 8.32
N TYR A 379 46.95 -110.87 7.16
CA TYR A 379 46.73 -109.43 6.99
C TYR A 379 45.66 -108.92 7.97
N ARG A 380 44.52 -109.63 8.14
CA ARG A 380 43.51 -109.33 9.18
C ARG A 380 44.14 -109.32 10.57
N GLY A 381 45.03 -110.25 10.92
CA GLY A 381 45.69 -110.27 12.24
C GLY A 381 46.49 -109.00 12.54
N ILE A 382 47.27 -108.52 11.57
CA ILE A 382 48.05 -107.27 11.70
C ILE A 382 47.12 -106.05 11.65
N VAL A 383 46.18 -106.01 10.70
CA VAL A 383 45.17 -104.96 10.59
C VAL A 383 44.33 -104.85 11.84
N MET A 384 43.98 -105.94 12.52
CA MET A 384 43.22 -105.89 13.78
C MET A 384 44.03 -105.21 14.89
N LYS A 385 45.33 -105.48 15.02
CA LYS A 385 46.19 -104.81 16.02
C LYS A 385 46.38 -103.33 15.71
N ASN A 386 46.72 -102.99 14.47
CA ASN A 386 46.86 -101.60 14.06
C ASN A 386 45.53 -100.85 14.19
N LYS A 387 44.40 -101.49 13.84
CA LYS A 387 43.05 -100.95 14.03
C LYS A 387 42.69 -100.77 15.50
N GLU A 388 43.12 -101.64 16.41
CA GLU A 388 42.95 -101.43 17.85
C GLU A 388 43.72 -100.21 18.35
N GLU A 389 44.94 -99.99 17.87
CA GLU A 389 45.77 -98.83 18.24
C GLU A 389 45.25 -97.53 17.62
N GLU A 390 44.89 -97.55 16.33
CA GLU A 390 44.15 -96.47 15.67
C GLU A 390 42.82 -96.19 16.38
N GLU A 391 42.08 -97.21 16.82
CA GLU A 391 40.85 -97.00 17.58
C GLU A 391 41.13 -96.38 18.97
N ARG A 392 42.25 -96.70 19.62
CA ARG A 392 42.67 -96.02 20.87
C ARG A 392 43.02 -94.56 20.59
N GLN A 393 43.78 -94.27 19.53
CA GLN A 393 44.12 -92.90 19.11
C GLN A 393 42.87 -92.11 18.72
N ARG A 394 42.01 -92.65 17.84
CA ARG A 394 40.71 -92.06 17.47
C ARG A 394 39.80 -91.83 18.69
N LYS A 395 39.84 -92.70 19.72
CA LYS A 395 39.10 -92.50 20.99
C LYS A 395 39.69 -91.40 21.88
N ILE A 396 40.98 -91.07 21.73
CA ILE A 396 41.63 -89.92 22.40
C ILE A 396 41.33 -88.65 21.60
N GLU A 397 41.61 -88.64 20.30
CA GLU A 397 41.32 -87.54 19.39
C GLU A 397 39.84 -87.15 19.41
N ALA A 398 38.90 -88.11 19.42
CA ALA A 398 37.47 -87.82 19.54
C ALA A 398 37.09 -87.21 20.90
N LYS A 399 37.81 -87.53 21.99
CA LYS A 399 37.61 -86.86 23.29
C LYS A 399 38.19 -85.45 23.27
N GLU A 400 39.33 -85.24 22.65
CA GLU A 400 39.95 -83.91 22.50
C GLU A 400 39.11 -83.01 21.59
N GLN A 401 38.61 -83.54 20.47
CA GLN A 401 37.65 -82.87 19.59
C GLN A 401 36.35 -82.56 20.33
N LEU A 402 35.79 -83.49 21.10
CA LEU A 402 34.60 -83.24 21.92
C LEU A 402 34.85 -82.13 22.95
N LEU A 403 36.00 -82.13 23.63
CA LEU A 403 36.37 -81.06 24.57
C LEU A 403 36.61 -79.72 23.85
N ALA A 404 37.14 -79.72 22.63
CA ALA A 404 37.30 -78.52 21.81
C ALA A 404 35.94 -77.96 21.35
N VAL A 405 35.01 -78.82 20.91
CA VAL A 405 33.63 -78.45 20.58
C VAL A 405 32.91 -77.88 21.80
N LEU A 406 32.97 -78.56 22.95
CA LEU A 406 32.35 -78.06 24.19
C LEU A 406 32.90 -76.70 24.64
N LYS A 407 34.20 -76.45 24.46
CA LYS A 407 34.81 -75.13 24.72
C LYS A 407 34.37 -74.09 23.69
N ALA A 408 34.31 -74.44 22.41
CA ALA A 408 33.83 -73.55 21.34
C ALA A 408 32.35 -73.17 21.56
N ASP A 409 31.51 -74.12 21.95
CA ASP A 409 30.10 -73.89 22.32
C ASP A 409 29.99 -72.96 23.53
N GLN A 410 30.81 -73.15 24.57
CA GLN A 410 30.85 -72.25 25.73
C GLN A 410 31.20 -70.81 25.31
N PHE A 411 32.27 -70.62 24.53
CA PHE A 411 32.65 -69.29 24.02
C PHE A 411 31.57 -68.70 23.10
N PHE A 412 30.92 -69.51 22.26
CA PHE A 412 29.81 -69.09 21.41
C PHE A 412 28.63 -68.57 22.24
N TRP A 413 28.23 -69.31 23.28
CA TRP A 413 27.15 -68.91 24.19
C TRP A 413 27.49 -67.67 25.02
N GLU A 414 28.75 -67.49 25.44
CA GLU A 414 29.19 -66.28 26.12
C GLU A 414 29.17 -65.07 25.19
N HIS A 415 29.68 -65.22 23.97
CA HIS A 415 29.66 -64.18 22.94
C HIS A 415 28.23 -63.79 22.53
N GLU A 416 27.31 -64.76 22.39
CA GLU A 416 25.88 -64.50 22.15
C GLU A 416 25.23 -63.76 23.33
N LYS A 417 25.55 -64.11 24.57
CA LYS A 417 25.09 -63.36 25.76
C LYS A 417 25.66 -61.94 25.78
N GLU A 418 26.91 -61.74 25.36
CA GLU A 418 27.53 -60.42 25.30
C GLU A 418 26.92 -59.55 24.19
N LYS A 419 26.68 -60.10 23.00
CA LYS A 419 25.94 -59.41 21.93
C LYS A 419 24.55 -58.97 22.38
N LYS A 420 23.79 -59.86 23.03
CA LYS A 420 22.45 -59.54 23.56
C LYS A 420 22.54 -58.41 24.59
N ARG A 421 23.52 -58.47 25.51
CA ARG A 421 23.78 -57.38 26.47
C ARG A 421 24.22 -56.06 25.82
N LYS A 422 24.88 -56.08 24.66
CA LYS A 422 25.22 -54.86 23.88
C LYS A 422 23.98 -54.28 23.22
N ALA A 423 23.21 -55.10 22.49
CA ALA A 423 21.93 -54.69 21.91
C ALA A 423 20.95 -54.15 22.98
N ASP A 424 20.84 -54.82 24.13
CA ASP A 424 20.00 -54.37 25.26
C ASP A 424 20.43 -53.01 25.82
N LYS A 425 21.73 -52.67 25.77
CA LYS A 425 22.24 -51.34 26.16
C LYS A 425 21.94 -50.31 25.10
N GLU A 426 22.25 -50.60 23.84
CA GLU A 426 21.98 -49.73 22.69
C GLU A 426 20.48 -49.39 22.61
N HIS A 427 19.59 -50.37 22.82
CA HIS A 427 18.14 -50.13 22.87
C HIS A 427 17.72 -49.22 24.03
N ARG A 428 18.34 -49.33 25.21
CA ARG A 428 18.10 -48.40 26.34
C ARG A 428 18.62 -47.00 26.05
N GLU A 429 19.82 -46.88 25.49
CA GLU A 429 20.41 -45.59 25.11
C GLU A 429 19.55 -44.85 24.07
N VAL A 430 19.02 -45.57 23.07
CA VAL A 430 18.05 -45.05 22.09
C VAL A 430 16.73 -44.66 22.76
N GLN A 431 16.22 -45.48 23.70
CA GLN A 431 15.01 -45.18 24.45
C GLN A 431 15.18 -43.90 25.31
N ASP A 432 16.29 -43.77 26.03
CA ASP A 432 16.60 -42.61 26.86
C ASP A 432 16.79 -41.35 26.01
N ALA A 433 17.48 -41.45 24.87
CA ALA A 433 17.61 -40.36 23.91
C ALA A 433 16.22 -39.91 23.36
N HIS A 434 15.33 -40.86 23.08
CA HIS A 434 13.96 -40.55 22.66
C HIS A 434 13.16 -39.87 23.78
N ILE A 435 13.28 -40.34 25.03
CA ILE A 435 12.65 -39.70 26.20
C ILE A 435 13.16 -38.26 26.38
N GLN A 436 14.47 -38.03 26.25
CA GLN A 436 15.06 -36.69 26.30
C GLN A 436 14.55 -35.79 25.17
N GLN A 437 14.44 -36.31 23.94
CA GLN A 437 13.87 -35.58 22.81
C GLN A 437 12.39 -35.24 23.03
N MET A 438 11.59 -36.19 23.55
CA MET A 438 10.20 -35.94 23.93
C MET A 438 10.09 -34.88 25.04
N ALA A 439 10.97 -34.90 26.04
CA ALA A 439 11.00 -33.90 27.11
C ALA A 439 11.35 -32.50 26.57
N LYS A 440 12.38 -32.40 25.71
CA LYS A 440 12.76 -31.16 25.01
C LYS A 440 11.63 -30.63 24.13
N ASN A 441 10.97 -31.48 23.35
CA ASN A 441 9.83 -31.08 22.52
C ASN A 441 8.64 -30.61 23.37
N LYS A 442 8.33 -31.28 24.49
CA LYS A 442 7.30 -30.84 25.45
C LYS A 442 7.65 -29.50 26.11
N PHE A 443 8.92 -29.26 26.42
CA PHE A 443 9.40 -27.99 26.97
C PHE A 443 9.28 -26.85 25.95
N ASN A 444 9.77 -27.06 24.73
CA ASN A 444 9.66 -26.11 23.63
C ASN A 444 8.19 -25.78 23.30
N ALA A 445 7.30 -26.78 23.31
CA ALA A 445 5.86 -26.56 23.10
C ALA A 445 5.20 -25.76 24.24
N LYS A 446 5.67 -25.88 25.49
CA LYS A 446 5.23 -25.01 26.59
C LYS A 446 5.73 -23.57 26.41
N GLN A 447 7.00 -23.39 26.04
CA GLN A 447 7.57 -22.07 25.78
C GLN A 447 6.89 -21.38 24.59
N ALA A 448 6.59 -22.10 23.51
CA ALA A 448 5.85 -21.56 22.37
C ALA A 448 4.45 -21.06 22.78
N LYS A 449 3.69 -21.86 23.55
CA LYS A 449 2.39 -21.43 24.10
C LYS A 449 2.51 -20.23 25.04
N GLN A 450 3.57 -20.15 25.84
CA GLN A 450 3.81 -18.97 26.68
C GLN A 450 4.12 -17.74 25.82
N ALA A 451 4.97 -17.86 24.81
CA ALA A 451 5.28 -16.77 23.88
C ALA A 451 4.05 -16.31 23.08
N GLU A 452 3.18 -17.22 22.65
CA GLU A 452 1.88 -16.90 22.05
C GLU A 452 1.00 -16.09 23.02
N LEU A 453 0.88 -16.53 24.28
CA LEU A 453 0.09 -15.81 25.30
C LEU A 453 0.67 -14.41 25.61
N GLU A 454 1.99 -14.27 25.72
CA GLU A 454 2.61 -12.94 25.89
C GLU A 454 2.44 -12.07 24.63
N TYR A 455 2.51 -12.65 23.42
CA TYR A 455 2.22 -11.93 22.18
C TYR A 455 0.77 -11.40 22.14
N TRP A 456 -0.21 -12.20 22.57
CA TRP A 456 -1.60 -11.76 22.67
C TRP A 456 -1.77 -10.64 23.70
N ARG A 457 -1.16 -10.75 24.89
CA ARG A 457 -1.17 -9.69 25.92
C ARG A 457 -0.54 -8.39 25.44
N LEU A 458 0.62 -8.46 24.78
CA LEU A 458 1.29 -7.29 24.20
C LEU A 458 0.46 -6.65 23.10
N THR A 459 -0.21 -7.47 22.28
CA THR A 459 -1.13 -6.98 21.23
C THR A 459 -2.35 -6.30 21.84
N GLU A 460 -2.95 -6.88 22.89
CA GLU A 460 -4.08 -6.29 23.62
C GLU A 460 -3.70 -4.98 24.32
N ALA A 461 -2.54 -4.93 24.98
CA ALA A 461 -2.01 -3.71 25.59
C ALA A 461 -1.78 -2.60 24.56
N LEU A 462 -1.17 -2.92 23.42
CA LEU A 462 -0.94 -1.99 22.31
C LEU A 462 -2.24 -1.51 21.65
N MET A 463 -3.29 -2.35 21.59
CA MET A 463 -4.62 -1.93 21.15
C MET A 463 -5.29 -1.00 22.17
N ALA A 464 -5.13 -1.26 23.47
CA ALA A 464 -5.64 -0.39 24.53
C ALA A 464 -4.90 0.96 24.59
N GLU A 465 -3.60 1.01 24.30
CA GLU A 465 -2.85 2.27 24.13
C GLU A 465 -3.37 3.07 22.94
N LYS A 466 -3.59 2.44 21.78
CA LYS A 466 -4.16 3.12 20.60
C LYS A 466 -5.58 3.63 20.80
N GLU A 467 -6.44 2.91 21.52
CA GLU A 467 -7.78 3.45 21.86
C GLU A 467 -7.67 4.60 22.87
N LYS A 468 -6.70 4.61 23.80
CA LYS A 468 -6.43 5.80 24.64
C LYS A 468 -5.98 6.99 23.80
N GLU A 469 -5.00 6.82 22.92
CA GLU A 469 -4.56 7.86 21.96
C GLU A 469 -5.75 8.42 21.16
N PHE A 470 -6.64 7.54 20.68
CA PHE A 470 -7.86 7.95 19.99
C PHE A 470 -8.84 8.71 20.89
N GLN A 471 -9.09 8.23 22.10
CA GLN A 471 -10.04 8.87 23.03
C GLN A 471 -9.51 10.23 23.52
N ASP A 472 -8.21 10.36 23.74
CA ASP A 472 -7.56 11.62 24.12
C ASP A 472 -7.69 12.65 22.98
N TYR A 473 -7.33 12.27 21.75
CA TYR A 473 -7.56 13.07 20.54
C TYR A 473 -9.04 13.43 20.33
N ALA A 474 -9.96 12.48 20.55
CA ALA A 474 -11.38 12.70 20.40
C ALA A 474 -11.91 13.70 21.44
N ARG A 475 -11.39 13.69 22.68
CA ARG A 475 -11.71 14.71 23.70
C ARG A 475 -11.21 16.09 23.26
N GLU A 476 -9.93 16.23 22.89
CA GLU A 476 -9.36 17.50 22.45
C GLU A 476 -10.16 18.14 21.28
N VAL A 477 -10.49 17.35 20.24
CA VAL A 477 -11.29 17.84 19.12
C VAL A 477 -12.73 18.16 19.53
N THR A 478 -13.31 17.39 20.44
CA THR A 478 -14.66 17.64 20.96
C THR A 478 -14.71 18.92 21.80
N GLU A 479 -13.69 19.19 22.61
CA GLU A 479 -13.54 20.40 23.40
C GLU A 479 -13.43 21.64 22.49
N LEU A 480 -12.50 21.62 21.52
CA LEU A 480 -12.32 22.71 20.53
C LEU A 480 -13.59 23.00 19.69
N GLU A 481 -14.33 21.95 19.29
CA GLU A 481 -15.60 22.12 18.58
C GLU A 481 -16.75 22.52 19.52
N SER A 482 -16.68 22.20 20.82
CA SER A 482 -17.69 22.62 21.80
C SER A 482 -17.63 24.11 22.09
N ASP A 483 -16.41 24.67 22.23
CA ASP A 483 -16.17 26.11 22.41
C ASP A 483 -16.71 26.91 21.23
N SER A 484 -16.52 26.41 20.01
CA SER A 484 -16.93 27.11 18.79
C SER A 484 -18.35 26.78 18.31
N THR A 485 -18.92 25.64 18.72
CA THR A 485 -20.12 25.04 18.11
C THR A 485 -20.92 24.16 19.09
N SER A 486 -21.25 24.69 20.28
CA SER A 486 -21.92 23.95 21.37
C SER A 486 -23.21 23.17 21.00
N LYS A 487 -23.89 23.54 19.90
CA LYS A 487 -25.12 22.90 19.41
C LYS A 487 -24.91 21.59 18.62
N TYR A 488 -23.74 21.38 17.98
CA TYR A 488 -23.56 20.32 16.97
C TYR A 488 -22.53 19.25 17.38
N ILE A 489 -22.32 19.06 18.68
CA ILE A 489 -21.33 18.12 19.22
C ILE A 489 -21.80 16.64 19.12
N TYR A 490 -23.11 16.39 19.04
CA TYR A 490 -23.68 15.02 19.11
C TYR A 490 -23.05 14.00 18.14
N PRO A 491 -22.76 14.30 16.85
CA PRO A 491 -22.09 13.37 15.95
C PRO A 491 -20.68 12.95 16.42
N LEU A 492 -19.92 13.87 17.03
CA LEU A 492 -18.58 13.61 17.59
C LEU A 492 -18.67 12.69 18.80
N VAL A 493 -19.55 13.02 19.76
CA VAL A 493 -19.78 12.22 20.98
C VAL A 493 -20.24 10.81 20.62
N LYS A 494 -21.15 10.68 19.65
CA LYS A 494 -21.61 9.37 19.16
C LYS A 494 -20.45 8.55 18.58
N ALA A 495 -19.66 9.13 17.68
CA ALA A 495 -18.52 8.43 17.07
C ALA A 495 -17.47 8.03 18.13
N ALA A 496 -17.18 8.90 19.10
CA ALA A 496 -16.28 8.60 20.22
C ALA A 496 -16.79 7.43 21.10
N GLN A 497 -18.10 7.27 21.26
CA GLN A 497 -18.72 6.19 22.04
C GLN A 497 -18.82 4.83 21.32
N GLU A 498 -18.72 4.77 19.99
CA GLU A 498 -19.01 3.53 19.23
C GLU A 498 -18.01 2.37 19.44
N GLY A 499 -16.87 2.61 20.10
CA GLY A 499 -15.85 1.62 20.46
C GLY A 499 -14.97 1.12 19.29
N PRO A 500 -13.92 0.33 19.59
CA PRO A 500 -13.08 -0.29 18.57
C PRO A 500 -13.84 -1.41 17.84
N GLY A 501 -14.48 -1.07 16.73
CA GLY A 501 -15.09 -2.03 15.81
C GLY A 501 -16.25 -1.43 15.01
N SER A 502 -16.21 -1.54 13.69
CA SER A 502 -17.25 -0.99 12.79
C SER A 502 -18.50 -1.90 12.66
N GLY A 503 -18.62 -2.94 13.50
CA GLY A 503 -19.70 -3.92 13.44
C GLY A 503 -21.06 -3.34 13.88
N PRO A 504 -22.21 -3.81 13.33
CA PRO A 504 -23.53 -3.40 13.81
C PRO A 504 -23.90 -3.93 15.20
N GLY A 505 -23.21 -4.96 15.70
CA GLY A 505 -23.57 -5.69 16.93
C GLY A 505 -23.50 -4.85 18.22
N PRO A 506 -23.94 -5.40 19.37
CA PRO A 506 -23.71 -4.77 20.66
C PRO A 506 -22.21 -4.73 21.00
N VAL A 507 -21.81 -3.79 21.87
CA VAL A 507 -20.43 -3.68 22.37
C VAL A 507 -20.17 -4.81 23.37
N CYS A 508 -19.17 -5.66 23.13
CA CYS A 508 -18.79 -6.72 24.05
C CYS A 508 -17.82 -6.17 25.12
N MET A 509 -18.33 -5.86 26.31
CA MET A 509 -17.50 -5.38 27.43
C MET A 509 -16.40 -6.39 27.81
N ASP A 510 -16.71 -7.69 27.79
CA ASP A 510 -15.78 -8.77 28.17
C ASP A 510 -14.61 -8.98 27.19
N ARG A 511 -14.62 -8.31 26.02
CA ARG A 511 -13.55 -8.36 25.00
C ARG A 511 -13.09 -6.96 24.63
N GLY A 512 -12.70 -6.17 25.62
CA GLY A 512 -12.05 -4.87 25.41
C GLY A 512 -12.90 -3.84 24.65
N GLY A 513 -14.23 -3.94 24.73
CA GLY A 513 -15.15 -3.07 23.99
C GLY A 513 -15.20 -3.33 22.48
N LEU A 514 -14.66 -4.46 22.00
CA LEU A 514 -14.80 -4.87 20.60
C LEU A 514 -16.29 -4.95 20.22
N ARG A 515 -16.63 -4.38 19.06
CA ARG A 515 -17.99 -4.39 18.50
C ARG A 515 -18.03 -5.30 17.25
N PRO A 516 -18.37 -6.59 17.38
CA PRO A 516 -18.24 -7.55 16.29
C PRO A 516 -19.27 -7.31 15.18
N SER A 517 -18.89 -7.59 13.94
CA SER A 517 -19.88 -8.03 12.94
C SER A 517 -20.44 -9.38 13.39
N TYR A 518 -21.76 -9.55 13.29
CA TYR A 518 -22.57 -10.70 13.74
C TYR A 518 -21.79 -11.96 14.09
N GLN A 519 -21.81 -12.36 15.37
CA GLN A 519 -21.18 -13.62 15.81
C GLN A 519 -22.05 -14.81 15.45
N ALA A 520 -21.42 -15.96 15.16
CA ALA A 520 -22.12 -17.24 15.18
C ALA A 520 -22.62 -17.53 16.60
N ASN A 521 -23.80 -18.16 16.73
CA ASN A 521 -24.43 -18.46 18.02
C ASN A 521 -23.80 -19.68 18.74
N ASP A 522 -22.64 -20.14 18.25
CA ASP A 522 -21.88 -21.27 18.76
C ASP A 522 -20.94 -20.83 19.88
N ALA A 523 -20.59 -21.76 20.78
CA ALA A 523 -19.71 -21.50 21.94
C ALA A 523 -18.30 -20.94 21.59
N ILE A 524 -17.90 -21.00 20.32
CA ILE A 524 -16.62 -20.50 19.81
C ILE A 524 -16.67 -18.99 19.51
N GLY A 525 -17.87 -18.41 19.29
CA GLY A 525 -18.07 -16.97 19.11
C GLY A 525 -17.36 -16.34 17.90
N VAL A 526 -17.08 -17.14 16.87
CA VAL A 526 -16.40 -16.71 15.64
C VAL A 526 -17.24 -15.64 14.93
N GLN A 527 -16.58 -14.59 14.44
CA GLN A 527 -17.23 -13.56 13.62
C GLN A 527 -17.69 -14.17 12.30
N LEU A 528 -18.96 -13.98 11.93
CA LEU A 528 -19.43 -14.31 10.59
C LEU A 528 -18.83 -13.30 9.59
N PRO A 529 -18.41 -13.75 8.39
CA PRO A 529 -17.93 -12.85 7.36
C PRO A 529 -19.00 -11.82 7.00
N PHE A 530 -18.59 -10.55 6.89
CA PHE A 530 -19.49 -9.44 6.62
C PHE A 530 -20.22 -9.66 5.28
N CYS A 531 -21.53 -9.92 5.37
CA CYS A 531 -22.38 -10.07 4.19
C CYS A 531 -22.61 -8.70 3.55
N ASN A 532 -21.72 -8.32 2.63
CA ASN A 532 -21.90 -7.15 1.78
C ASN A 532 -23.28 -7.23 1.10
N SER A 533 -24.13 -6.23 1.33
CA SER A 533 -25.42 -6.08 0.66
C SER A 533 -25.30 -5.65 -0.81
N GLN A 534 -24.07 -5.42 -1.29
CA GLN A 534 -23.74 -5.56 -2.71
C GLN A 534 -24.00 -7.01 -3.11
N GLY A 535 -25.21 -7.27 -3.60
CA GLY A 535 -25.64 -8.59 -4.05
C GLY A 535 -24.62 -9.17 -5.02
N SER A 536 -23.84 -10.13 -4.56
CA SER A 536 -23.01 -10.92 -5.45
C SER A 536 -23.95 -11.55 -6.48
N ASN A 537 -23.64 -11.43 -7.77
CA ASN A 537 -24.42 -12.04 -8.85
C ASN A 537 -24.33 -13.59 -8.88
N TYR A 538 -24.09 -14.21 -7.73
CA TYR A 538 -24.28 -15.63 -7.49
C TYR A 538 -25.77 -15.94 -7.53
N ASN A 539 -26.16 -16.57 -8.62
CA ASN A 539 -27.54 -16.93 -8.90
C ASN A 539 -27.99 -18.06 -7.93
N PHE A 540 -28.57 -17.68 -6.79
CA PHE A 540 -29.05 -18.58 -5.72
C PHE A 540 -30.02 -19.67 -6.21
N GLN A 541 -30.63 -19.55 -7.39
CA GLN A 541 -31.40 -20.63 -8.00
C GLN A 541 -30.55 -21.88 -8.31
N LYS A 542 -29.25 -21.74 -8.60
CA LYS A 542 -28.36 -22.87 -8.88
C LYS A 542 -28.02 -23.72 -7.66
N SER A 543 -28.00 -23.15 -6.45
CA SER A 543 -27.69 -23.89 -5.22
C SER A 543 -28.91 -24.52 -4.55
N LYS A 544 -30.11 -23.94 -4.70
CA LYS A 544 -31.37 -24.50 -4.17
C LYS A 544 -31.60 -25.95 -4.61
N GLY A 545 -31.41 -26.24 -5.90
CA GLY A 545 -31.55 -27.60 -6.44
C GLY A 545 -30.51 -28.61 -5.94
N ARG A 546 -29.41 -28.16 -5.32
CA ARG A 546 -28.33 -29.03 -4.82
C ARG A 546 -28.44 -29.35 -3.32
N LEU A 547 -29.29 -28.62 -2.59
CA LEU A 547 -29.52 -28.78 -1.15
C LEU A 547 -30.90 -29.39 -0.81
N GLY A 548 -31.68 -29.81 -1.82
CA GLY A 548 -32.93 -30.56 -1.62
C GLY A 548 -34.12 -29.78 -1.07
N PHE A 549 -33.96 -28.48 -0.76
CA PHE A 549 -35.06 -27.65 -0.27
C PHE A 549 -35.98 -27.19 -1.40
N MET A 550 -37.07 -27.93 -1.60
CA MET A 550 -38.24 -27.50 -2.39
C MET A 550 -39.28 -26.85 -1.46
N TRP A 551 -39.53 -25.57 -1.68
CA TRP A 551 -40.68 -24.78 -1.24
C TRP A 551 -41.05 -23.84 -2.40
#